data_AF-A0A974SDW5-F1
#
_entry.id   AF-A0A974SDW5-F1
#
_cell.length_a   1.000
_cell.length_b   1.000
_cell.length_c   1.000
_cell.angle_alpha   90.00
_cell.angle_beta   90.00
_cell.angle_gamma   90.00
#
_symmetry.space_group_name_H-M   'P 1'
#
loop_
_entity.id
_entity.type
_entity.pdbx_description
1 polymer ?
#
loop_
_entity_poly.entity_id
_entity_poly.type
_entity_poly.pdbx_seq_one_letter_code
_entity_poly.pdbx_strand_id
1 'polypeptide(L)'
;MGTMSDLYAILSWQGYLLGLSWAESMELVTLCRQEADALLERSRPVLPLPGLLHFLDQCAACGAALAVVTADETAAAENHLRWLGIRGYFSAVIGTDQVERGKPFPDMALLACERLGVLPAEAAVIGDTNGDMRMAKAAGAAVAVGIAGAADSVAGNTSAVDAAAHGGITSAVDAAAYGGITSAVDTAAYAGITSTVDAAAARCLLPDADSIVQSYAELSIERKAR
;
A
#
# COMPACT_ATOMS: atom_id res chain seq x y z
N MET A 1 -5.68 -1.79 10.30
CA MET A 1 -6.07 -3.23 10.33
C MET A 1 -5.52 -3.83 11.61
N GLY A 2 -6.30 -4.67 12.31
CA GLY A 2 -5.80 -5.45 13.45
C GLY A 2 -4.83 -6.55 13.00
N THR A 3 -4.02 -7.07 13.92
CA THR A 3 -3.08 -8.17 13.65
C THR A 3 -3.80 -9.52 13.54
N MET A 4 -3.12 -10.56 13.05
CA MET A 4 -3.66 -11.93 13.08
C MET A 4 -3.89 -12.43 14.50
N SER A 5 -3.03 -12.06 15.45
CA SER A 5 -3.25 -12.35 16.86
C SER A 5 -4.53 -11.71 17.38
N ASP A 6 -4.83 -10.47 16.99
CA ASP A 6 -6.07 -9.79 17.36
C ASP A 6 -7.29 -10.51 16.76
N LEU A 7 -7.21 -10.91 15.49
CA LEU A 7 -8.27 -11.67 14.83
C LEU A 7 -8.50 -13.01 15.54
N TYR A 8 -7.43 -13.72 15.87
CA TYR A 8 -7.50 -15.00 16.58
C TYR A 8 -8.15 -14.86 17.95
N ALA A 9 -7.77 -13.82 18.69
CA ALA A 9 -8.36 -13.53 19.99
C ALA A 9 -9.86 -13.21 19.87
N ILE A 10 -10.24 -12.37 18.90
CA ILE A 10 -11.65 -11.99 18.67
C ILE A 10 -12.49 -13.19 18.25
N LEU A 11 -12.01 -14.01 17.31
CA LEU A 11 -12.75 -15.17 16.83
C LEU A 11 -12.83 -16.27 17.90
N SER A 12 -11.75 -16.49 18.65
CA SER A 12 -11.74 -17.48 19.72
C SER A 12 -12.64 -17.06 20.89
N TRP A 13 -12.74 -15.76 21.15
CA TRP A 13 -13.72 -15.23 22.09
C TRP A 13 -15.16 -15.56 21.68
N GLN A 14 -15.50 -15.52 20.38
CA GLN A 14 -16.83 -15.94 19.92
C GLN A 14 -17.08 -17.43 20.16
N GLY A 15 -16.10 -18.29 19.87
CA GLY A 15 -16.20 -19.72 20.18
C GLY A 15 -16.43 -19.97 21.67
N TYR A 16 -15.72 -19.23 22.53
CA TYR A 16 -15.89 -19.30 23.98
C TYR A 16 -17.30 -18.90 24.43
N LEU A 17 -17.86 -17.81 23.86
CA LEU A 17 -19.25 -17.40 24.14
C LEU A 17 -20.29 -18.44 23.69
N LEU A 18 -19.97 -19.28 22.71
CA LEU A 18 -20.82 -20.38 22.25
C LEU A 18 -20.64 -21.67 23.08
N GLY A 19 -19.83 -21.63 24.13
CA GLY A 19 -19.66 -22.74 25.08
C GLY A 19 -18.48 -23.66 24.80
N LEU A 20 -17.64 -23.35 23.80
CA LEU A 20 -16.37 -24.05 23.60
C LEU A 20 -15.35 -23.59 24.66
N SER A 21 -14.39 -24.44 25.00
CA SER A 21 -13.22 -23.98 25.74
C SER A 21 -12.38 -23.03 24.89
N TRP A 22 -11.53 -22.23 25.54
CA TRP A 22 -10.58 -21.37 24.83
C TRP A 22 -9.68 -22.17 23.89
N ALA A 23 -9.21 -23.34 24.33
CA ALA A 23 -8.34 -24.21 23.53
C ALA A 23 -9.05 -24.72 22.27
N GLU A 24 -10.29 -25.22 22.40
CA GLU A 24 -11.09 -25.67 21.25
C GLU A 24 -11.41 -24.51 20.30
N SER A 25 -11.66 -23.31 20.83
CA SER A 25 -11.92 -22.12 20.02
C SER A 25 -10.69 -21.72 19.20
N MET A 26 -9.51 -21.71 19.83
CA MET A 26 -8.24 -21.43 19.15
C MET A 26 -7.90 -22.49 18.09
N GLU A 27 -8.17 -23.76 18.38
CA GLU A 27 -8.00 -24.85 17.41
C GLU A 27 -8.92 -24.66 16.20
N LEU A 28 -10.20 -24.35 16.42
CA LEU A 28 -11.17 -24.10 15.35
C LEU A 28 -10.77 -22.91 14.48
N VAL A 29 -10.33 -21.79 15.08
CA VAL A 29 -9.83 -20.63 14.31
C VAL A 29 -8.62 -21.00 13.47
N THR A 30 -7.70 -21.78 14.04
CA THR A 30 -6.50 -22.26 13.32
C THR A 30 -6.89 -23.13 12.12
N LEU A 31 -7.84 -24.05 12.29
CA LEU A 31 -8.36 -24.88 11.21
C LEU A 31 -9.06 -24.05 10.13
N CYS A 32 -9.87 -23.05 10.51
CA CYS A 32 -10.50 -22.14 9.56
C CYS A 32 -9.47 -21.36 8.74
N ARG A 33 -8.39 -20.88 9.35
CA ARG A 33 -7.30 -20.24 8.60
C ARG A 33 -6.65 -21.22 7.62
N GLN A 34 -6.31 -22.43 8.08
CA GLN A 34 -5.67 -23.44 7.23
C GLN A 34 -6.53 -23.79 6.01
N GLU A 35 -7.85 -23.92 6.19
CA GLU A 35 -8.77 -24.17 5.07
C GLU A 35 -8.86 -22.95 4.14
N ALA A 36 -8.90 -21.73 4.67
CA ALA A 36 -8.87 -20.52 3.86
C ALA A 36 -7.58 -20.40 3.02
N ASP A 37 -6.42 -20.68 3.62
CA ASP A 37 -5.12 -20.70 2.93
C ASP A 37 -5.07 -21.79 1.85
N ALA A 38 -5.61 -22.98 2.13
CA ALA A 38 -5.70 -24.07 1.16
C ALA A 38 -6.63 -23.73 -0.02
N LEU A 39 -7.74 -23.04 0.23
CA LEU A 39 -8.64 -22.55 -0.81
C LEU A 39 -7.95 -21.49 -1.69
N LEU A 40 -7.18 -20.58 -1.10
CA LEU A 40 -6.39 -19.59 -1.85
C LEU A 40 -5.34 -20.26 -2.75
N GLU A 41 -4.59 -21.24 -2.25
CA GLU A 41 -3.59 -21.98 -3.04
C GLU A 41 -4.22 -22.77 -4.20
N ARG A 42 -5.41 -23.32 -4.00
CA ARG A 42 -6.14 -24.07 -5.05
C ARG A 42 -6.75 -23.18 -6.10
N SER A 43 -7.37 -22.07 -5.69
CA SER A 43 -8.12 -21.19 -6.60
C SER A 43 -7.25 -20.12 -7.27
N ARG A 44 -6.14 -19.74 -6.63
CA ARG A 44 -5.17 -18.72 -7.08
C ARG A 44 -5.88 -17.50 -7.69
N PRO A 45 -6.79 -16.84 -6.96
CA PRO A 45 -7.72 -15.87 -7.53
C PRO A 45 -7.05 -14.51 -7.85
N VAL A 46 -5.73 -14.41 -7.69
CA VAL A 46 -4.98 -13.16 -7.82
C VAL A 46 -4.70 -12.91 -9.30
N LEU A 47 -5.07 -11.71 -9.75
CA LEU A 47 -4.77 -11.22 -11.09
C LEU A 47 -3.91 -9.96 -10.99
N PRO A 48 -2.93 -9.78 -11.89
CA PRO A 48 -2.15 -8.57 -11.93
C PRO A 48 -3.05 -7.41 -12.35
N LEU A 49 -2.73 -6.24 -11.82
CA LEU A 49 -3.38 -5.00 -12.22
C LEU A 49 -2.98 -4.67 -13.66
N PRO A 50 -3.88 -4.14 -14.49
CA PRO A 50 -3.51 -3.74 -15.84
C PRO A 50 -2.40 -2.69 -15.83
N GLY A 51 -1.46 -2.85 -16.75
CA GLY A 51 -0.22 -2.07 -16.78
C GLY A 51 0.89 -2.57 -15.84
N LEU A 52 0.61 -3.46 -14.87
CA LEU A 52 1.63 -3.91 -13.91
C LEU A 52 2.85 -4.54 -14.58
N LEU A 53 2.63 -5.48 -15.51
CA LEU A 53 3.76 -6.14 -16.20
C LEU A 53 4.60 -5.14 -17.00
N HIS A 54 3.94 -4.22 -17.70
CA HIS A 54 4.63 -3.18 -18.46
C HIS A 54 5.46 -2.27 -17.55
N PHE A 55 4.90 -1.87 -16.41
CA PHE A 55 5.60 -1.09 -15.40
C PHE A 55 6.83 -1.83 -14.86
N LEU A 56 6.68 -3.12 -14.51
CA LEU A 56 7.80 -3.95 -14.04
C LEU A 56 8.90 -4.10 -15.09
N ASP A 57 8.54 -4.26 -16.37
CA ASP A 57 9.49 -4.29 -17.48
C ASP A 57 10.24 -2.98 -17.65
N GLN A 58 9.55 -1.83 -17.52
CA GLN A 58 10.18 -0.50 -17.54
C GLN A 58 11.17 -0.32 -16.38
N CYS A 59 10.79 -0.73 -15.17
CA CYS A 59 11.68 -0.71 -14.01
C CYS A 59 12.92 -1.58 -14.23
N ALA A 60 12.75 -2.79 -14.78
CA ALA A 60 13.87 -3.66 -15.10
C ALA A 60 14.79 -3.05 -16.17
N ALA A 61 14.21 -2.44 -17.21
CA ALA A 61 14.96 -1.80 -18.29
C ALA A 61 15.78 -0.58 -17.83
N CYS A 62 15.32 0.15 -16.81
CA CYS A 62 16.08 1.26 -16.21
C CYS A 62 17.02 0.82 -15.07
N GLY A 63 17.09 -0.48 -14.76
CA GLY A 63 17.96 -1.02 -13.71
C GLY A 63 17.48 -0.73 -12.28
N ALA A 64 16.20 -0.41 -12.10
CA ALA A 64 15.63 -0.18 -10.78
C ALA A 64 15.54 -1.49 -9.99
N ALA A 65 16.12 -1.51 -8.79
CA ALA A 65 16.00 -2.63 -7.87
C ALA A 65 14.64 -2.55 -7.15
N LEU A 66 13.86 -3.64 -7.20
CA LEU A 66 12.50 -3.68 -6.66
C LEU A 66 12.40 -4.59 -5.44
N ALA A 67 11.59 -4.18 -4.46
CA ALA A 67 11.21 -5.01 -3.33
C ALA A 67 9.70 -4.95 -3.07
N VAL A 68 9.15 -6.03 -2.53
CA VAL A 68 7.77 -6.06 -2.02
C VAL A 68 7.78 -5.89 -0.51
N VAL A 69 6.95 -4.99 -0.01
CA VAL A 69 6.71 -4.79 1.43
C VAL A 69 5.21 -4.97 1.70
N THR A 70 4.85 -5.98 2.49
CA THR A 70 3.44 -6.38 2.70
C THR A 70 3.07 -6.56 4.17
N ALA A 71 1.79 -6.37 4.50
CA ALA A 71 1.25 -6.70 5.82
C ALA A 71 1.07 -8.22 6.03
N ASP A 72 1.23 -9.02 4.98
CA ASP A 72 1.17 -10.48 5.01
C ASP A 72 2.49 -11.10 5.51
N GLU A 73 2.49 -12.41 5.75
CA GLU A 73 3.70 -13.19 6.01
C GLU A 73 4.52 -13.36 4.70
N THR A 74 5.84 -13.40 4.84
CA THR A 74 6.77 -13.45 3.69
C THR A 74 6.48 -14.65 2.79
N ALA A 75 6.24 -15.83 3.37
CA ALA A 75 6.00 -17.05 2.60
C ALA A 75 4.73 -16.98 1.75
N ALA A 76 3.65 -16.39 2.27
CA ALA A 76 2.40 -16.18 1.54
C ALA A 76 2.61 -15.20 0.38
N ALA A 77 3.29 -14.08 0.64
CA ALA A 77 3.61 -13.08 -0.39
C ALA A 77 4.48 -13.67 -1.52
N GLU A 78 5.49 -14.46 -1.17
CA GLU A 78 6.34 -15.20 -2.11
C GLU A 78 5.53 -16.15 -3.02
N ASN A 79 4.57 -16.88 -2.44
CA ASN A 79 3.67 -17.75 -3.20
C ASN A 79 2.79 -16.96 -4.17
N HIS A 80 2.17 -15.87 -3.72
CA HIS A 80 1.35 -15.00 -4.58
C HIS A 80 2.14 -14.47 -5.78
N LEU A 81 3.35 -13.99 -5.56
CA LEU A 81 4.22 -13.51 -6.64
C LEU A 81 4.63 -14.62 -7.62
N ARG A 82 4.82 -15.85 -7.13
CA ARG A 82 5.12 -17.02 -7.98
C ARG A 82 3.91 -17.44 -8.81
N TRP A 83 2.71 -17.46 -8.24
CA TRP A 83 1.50 -17.79 -9.00
C TRP A 83 1.24 -16.78 -10.13
N LEU A 84 1.57 -15.51 -9.90
CA LEU A 84 1.49 -14.43 -10.89
C LEU A 84 2.64 -14.45 -11.92
N GLY A 85 3.69 -15.26 -11.70
CA GLY A 85 4.86 -15.30 -12.58
C GLY A 85 5.77 -14.08 -12.50
N ILE A 86 5.56 -13.18 -11.52
CA ILE A 86 6.30 -11.90 -11.39
C ILE A 86 7.35 -11.90 -10.29
N ARG A 87 7.53 -13.04 -9.59
CA ARG A 87 8.53 -13.13 -8.51
C ARG A 87 9.94 -12.72 -8.97
N GLY A 88 10.30 -12.98 -10.22
CA GLY A 88 11.63 -12.68 -10.76
C GLY A 88 12.00 -11.19 -10.82
N TYR A 89 11.03 -10.27 -10.75
CA TYR A 89 11.30 -8.83 -10.80
C TYR A 89 11.80 -8.26 -9.46
N PHE A 90 11.59 -8.96 -8.35
CA PHE A 90 11.85 -8.43 -7.00
C PHE A 90 13.11 -9.03 -6.41
N SER A 91 14.06 -8.19 -5.99
CA SER A 91 15.26 -8.62 -5.27
C SER A 91 14.96 -9.07 -3.84
N ALA A 92 13.89 -8.53 -3.24
CA ALA A 92 13.48 -8.86 -1.89
C ALA A 92 11.96 -8.87 -1.70
N VAL A 93 11.48 -9.74 -0.82
CA VAL A 93 10.12 -9.75 -0.32
C VAL A 93 10.18 -9.68 1.21
N ILE A 94 9.50 -8.69 1.78
CA ILE A 94 9.48 -8.40 3.21
C ILE A 94 8.02 -8.49 3.69
N GLY A 95 7.72 -9.54 4.46
CA GLY A 95 6.48 -9.69 5.21
C GLY A 95 6.61 -9.17 6.65
N THR A 96 5.49 -9.19 7.38
CA THR A 96 5.43 -8.73 8.78
C THR A 96 6.23 -9.60 9.74
N ASP A 97 6.50 -10.85 9.37
CA ASP A 97 7.31 -11.83 10.11
C ASP A 97 8.81 -11.51 10.13
N GLN A 98 9.28 -10.52 9.36
CA GLN A 98 10.70 -10.17 9.26
C GLN A 98 11.11 -8.96 10.09
N VAL A 99 10.16 -8.27 10.72
CA VAL A 99 10.42 -7.09 11.53
C VAL A 99 9.60 -7.12 12.81
N GLU A 100 10.06 -6.41 13.84
CA GLU A 100 9.30 -6.27 15.08
C GLU A 100 8.05 -5.39 14.88
N ARG A 101 8.14 -4.37 14.04
CA ARG A 101 7.07 -3.39 13.81
C ARG A 101 6.75 -3.27 12.32
N GLY A 102 5.58 -3.77 11.93
CA GLY A 102 5.06 -3.61 10.57
C GLY A 102 4.60 -2.19 10.26
N LYS A 103 3.98 -1.98 9.09
CA LYS A 103 3.32 -0.70 8.75
C LYS A 103 2.39 -0.24 9.89
N PRO A 104 2.37 1.05 10.28
CA PRO A 104 2.96 2.22 9.63
C PRO A 104 4.38 2.59 10.10
N PHE A 105 5.06 1.72 10.84
CA PHE A 105 6.43 1.95 11.29
C PHE A 105 7.43 1.80 10.13
N PRO A 106 8.62 2.45 10.19
CA PRO A 106 9.54 2.50 9.05
C PRO A 106 10.29 1.18 8.81
N ASP A 107 10.29 0.27 9.78
CA ASP A 107 11.18 -0.88 9.89
C ASP A 107 11.19 -1.75 8.62
N MET A 108 10.01 -2.00 8.03
CA MET A 108 9.91 -2.78 6.79
C MET A 108 10.52 -2.08 5.57
N ALA A 109 10.32 -0.77 5.44
CA ALA A 109 10.88 0.01 4.34
C ALA A 109 12.40 0.16 4.48
N LEU A 110 12.90 0.32 5.72
CA LEU A 110 14.33 0.36 5.99
C LEU A 110 15.00 -0.98 5.66
N LEU A 111 14.39 -2.10 6.06
CA LEU A 111 14.87 -3.44 5.70
C LEU A 111 14.84 -3.68 4.18
N ALA A 112 13.82 -3.17 3.48
CA ALA A 112 13.76 -3.22 2.03
C ALA A 112 14.92 -2.45 1.40
N CYS A 113 15.18 -1.21 1.83
CA CYS A 113 16.29 -0.40 1.34
C CYS A 113 17.64 -1.08 1.59
N GLU A 114 17.85 -1.65 2.78
CA GLU A 114 19.06 -2.43 3.11
C GLU A 114 19.27 -3.59 2.12
N ARG A 115 18.22 -4.38 1.86
CA ARG A 115 18.31 -5.51 0.92
C ARG A 115 18.50 -5.10 -0.54
N LEU A 116 18.03 -3.92 -0.90
CA LEU A 116 18.22 -3.34 -2.23
C LEU A 116 19.58 -2.64 -2.37
N GLY A 117 20.28 -2.37 -1.27
CA GLY A 117 21.55 -1.65 -1.26
C GLY A 117 21.39 -0.16 -1.61
N VAL A 118 20.23 0.44 -1.32
CA VAL A 118 19.92 1.85 -1.61
C VAL A 118 19.64 2.61 -0.32
N LEU A 119 19.82 3.94 -0.36
CA LEU A 119 19.42 4.78 0.77
C LEU A 119 17.89 5.02 0.74
N PRO A 120 17.22 5.16 1.90
CA PRO A 120 15.80 5.53 1.90
C PRO A 120 15.50 6.80 1.10
N ALA A 121 16.40 7.79 1.16
CA ALA A 121 16.30 9.04 0.40
C ALA A 121 16.45 8.88 -1.13
N GLU A 122 16.70 7.67 -1.63
CA GLU A 122 16.76 7.32 -3.06
C GLU A 122 15.61 6.38 -3.45
N ALA A 123 14.79 5.95 -2.50
CA ALA A 123 13.72 4.98 -2.70
C ALA A 123 12.36 5.67 -2.92
N ALA A 124 11.57 5.10 -3.82
CA ALA A 124 10.15 5.38 -3.96
C ALA A 124 9.33 4.25 -3.33
N VAL A 125 8.34 4.60 -2.51
CA VAL A 125 7.38 3.64 -1.94
C VAL A 125 6.04 3.81 -2.64
N ILE A 126 5.50 2.71 -3.16
CA ILE A 126 4.20 2.67 -3.84
C ILE A 126 3.28 1.76 -3.00
N GLY A 127 2.08 2.25 -2.67
CA GLY A 127 1.11 1.49 -1.89
C GLY A 127 -0.29 2.09 -1.95
N ASP A 128 -1.29 1.38 -1.44
CA ASP A 128 -2.71 1.75 -1.50
C ASP A 128 -3.27 2.19 -0.15
N THR A 129 -2.52 2.01 0.94
CA THR A 129 -3.00 2.31 2.29
C THR A 129 -2.31 3.52 2.91
N ASN A 130 -3.00 4.17 3.84
CA ASN A 130 -2.39 5.17 4.73
C ASN A 130 -1.23 4.58 5.54
N GLY A 131 -1.23 3.26 5.79
CA GLY A 131 -0.11 2.57 6.44
C GLY A 131 1.17 2.66 5.62
N ASP A 132 1.07 2.50 4.30
CA ASP A 132 2.19 2.62 3.36
C ASP A 132 2.75 4.04 3.35
N MET A 133 1.87 5.03 3.23
CA MET A 133 2.29 6.43 3.14
C MET A 133 2.98 6.89 4.43
N ARG A 134 2.48 6.44 5.58
CA ARG A 134 3.10 6.72 6.89
C ARG A 134 4.44 6.01 7.05
N MET A 135 4.54 4.75 6.62
CA MET A 135 5.79 3.99 6.63
C MET A 135 6.85 4.67 5.75
N ALA A 136 6.49 5.06 4.52
CA ALA A 136 7.38 5.75 3.59
C ALA A 136 7.92 7.04 4.18
N LYS A 137 7.03 7.88 4.73
CA LYS A 137 7.41 9.13 5.39
C LYS A 137 8.31 8.89 6.60
N ALA A 138 7.98 7.92 7.45
CA ALA A 138 8.77 7.60 8.64
C ALA A 138 10.17 7.06 8.29
N ALA A 139 10.30 6.35 7.17
CA ALA A 139 11.58 5.81 6.69
C ALA A 139 12.46 6.86 6.01
N GLY A 140 11.92 8.04 5.68
CA GLY A 140 12.62 9.06 4.92
C GLY A 140 12.71 8.73 3.42
N ALA A 141 11.70 8.04 2.88
CA ALA A 141 11.61 7.76 1.45
C ALA A 141 11.61 9.07 0.63
N ALA A 142 12.26 9.05 -0.55
CA ALA A 142 12.28 10.20 -1.45
C ALA A 142 10.88 10.56 -1.95
N VAL A 143 10.11 9.53 -2.30
CA VAL A 143 8.78 9.65 -2.91
C VAL A 143 7.86 8.60 -2.29
N ALA A 144 6.61 9.00 -2.02
CA ALA A 144 5.53 8.09 -1.64
C ALA A 144 4.36 8.27 -2.61
N VAL A 145 3.93 7.18 -3.25
CA VAL A 145 2.83 7.18 -4.25
C VAL A 145 1.68 6.34 -3.73
N GLY A 146 0.52 6.97 -3.58
CA GLY A 146 -0.73 6.32 -3.21
C GLY A 146 -1.52 5.85 -4.43
N ILE A 147 -1.92 4.59 -4.49
CA ILE A 147 -2.86 4.07 -5.50
C ILE A 147 -4.26 4.07 -4.88
N ALA A 148 -5.12 4.98 -5.33
CA ALA A 148 -6.52 5.02 -4.91
C ALA A 148 -7.38 4.08 -5.78
N GLY A 149 -8.26 3.30 -5.18
CA GLY A 149 -9.29 2.56 -5.92
C GLY A 149 -10.39 3.50 -6.42
N ALA A 150 -11.07 3.17 -7.53
CA ALA A 150 -12.14 4.03 -8.07
C ALA A 150 -13.43 4.08 -7.22
N ALA A 151 -13.46 3.44 -6.04
CA ALA A 151 -14.55 3.58 -5.09
C ALA A 151 -14.53 4.94 -4.37
N ASP A 152 -13.39 5.62 -4.33
CA ASP A 152 -13.22 6.90 -3.64
C ASP A 152 -13.52 8.13 -4.53
N SER A 153 -13.97 7.90 -5.78
CA SER A 153 -14.24 8.94 -6.78
C SER A 153 -15.74 9.03 -7.13
N VAL A 154 -16.62 9.18 -6.13
CA VAL A 154 -18.01 9.60 -6.35
C VAL A 154 -18.44 10.63 -5.32
N ALA A 155 -18.33 11.92 -5.67
CA ALA A 155 -19.28 13.01 -5.33
C ALA A 155 -18.61 14.39 -5.51
N GLY A 156 -18.47 14.81 -6.77
CA GLY A 156 -18.15 16.19 -7.12
C GLY A 156 -19.33 16.83 -7.84
N ASN A 157 -20.42 17.12 -7.13
CA ASN A 157 -21.39 18.10 -7.63
C ASN A 157 -22.13 18.85 -6.51
N THR A 158 -22.21 20.17 -6.71
CA THR A 158 -23.07 21.21 -6.10
C THR A 158 -22.75 21.85 -4.73
N SER A 159 -22.26 23.10 -4.88
CA SER A 159 -22.65 24.37 -4.20
C SER A 159 -22.35 24.61 -2.71
N ALA A 160 -21.56 25.66 -2.49
CA ALA A 160 -21.30 26.34 -1.24
C ALA A 160 -22.53 27.04 -0.65
N VAL A 161 -22.73 26.91 0.67
CA VAL A 161 -23.17 28.02 1.56
C VAL A 161 -22.80 27.72 3.02
N ASP A 162 -22.15 28.69 3.66
CA ASP A 162 -22.15 29.09 5.07
C ASP A 162 -22.17 28.04 6.21
N ALA A 163 -21.15 28.09 7.08
CA ALA A 163 -21.28 28.80 8.37
C ALA A 163 -19.99 28.66 9.22
N ALA A 164 -19.33 29.80 9.43
CA ALA A 164 -18.35 29.99 10.49
C ALA A 164 -19.05 30.21 11.84
N ALA A 165 -18.55 29.59 12.92
CA ALA A 165 -18.78 30.07 14.30
C ALA A 165 -17.85 29.40 15.33
N HIS A 166 -16.94 30.22 15.88
CA HIS A 166 -16.35 30.16 17.24
C HIS A 166 -15.11 29.28 17.51
N GLY A 167 -13.94 29.82 17.16
CA GLY A 167 -12.92 30.26 18.14
C GLY A 167 -11.92 29.25 18.73
N GLY A 168 -10.68 29.26 18.22
CA GLY A 168 -9.46 28.85 18.95
C GLY A 168 -8.42 28.08 18.12
N ILE A 169 -7.39 28.75 17.60
CA ILE A 169 -6.34 28.20 16.71
C ILE A 169 -5.17 27.62 17.53
N THR A 170 -4.66 26.40 17.22
CA THR A 170 -3.21 26.09 17.19
C THR A 170 -2.86 24.81 16.37
N SER A 171 -1.98 25.01 15.37
CA SER A 171 -1.33 24.05 14.46
C SER A 171 -2.17 23.49 13.29
N ALA A 172 -1.83 23.93 12.07
CA ALA A 172 -2.46 23.54 10.82
C ALA A 172 -2.00 22.13 10.40
N VAL A 173 -2.81 21.14 10.74
CA VAL A 173 -2.79 19.79 10.15
C VAL A 173 -4.25 19.46 9.93
N ASP A 174 -4.76 19.82 8.75
CA ASP A 174 -6.02 19.38 8.11
C ASP A 174 -6.60 20.52 7.26
N ALA A 175 -6.12 20.62 6.01
CA ALA A 175 -6.78 21.37 4.94
C ALA A 175 -6.21 20.97 3.57
N ALA A 176 -6.42 19.72 3.17
CA ALA A 176 -6.45 19.31 1.76
C ALA A 176 -7.36 18.09 1.51
N ALA A 177 -8.27 17.79 2.46
CA ALA A 177 -9.49 17.08 2.13
C ALA A 177 -10.47 18.12 1.59
N TYR A 178 -11.03 17.87 0.40
CA TYR A 178 -11.96 18.70 -0.37
C TYR A 178 -11.36 19.90 -1.13
N GLY A 179 -11.05 19.68 -2.41
CA GLY A 179 -10.91 20.75 -3.40
C GLY A 179 -10.01 20.42 -4.58
N GLY A 180 -10.60 19.99 -5.69
CA GLY A 180 -10.06 20.17 -7.05
C GLY A 180 -8.83 19.35 -7.44
N ILE A 181 -9.04 18.31 -8.25
CA ILE A 181 -7.97 17.80 -9.12
C ILE A 181 -7.89 18.78 -10.31
N THR A 182 -6.90 19.68 -10.28
CA THR A 182 -6.30 20.20 -11.51
C THR A 182 -4.93 19.57 -11.63
N SER A 183 -4.66 18.98 -12.79
CA SER A 183 -3.33 18.52 -13.20
C SER A 183 -2.25 19.51 -12.75
N ALA A 184 -1.31 19.08 -11.92
CA ALA A 184 -0.18 19.90 -11.54
C ALA A 184 1.10 19.05 -11.58
N VAL A 185 1.58 18.89 -12.81
CA VAL A 185 3.01 19.06 -13.05
C VAL A 185 3.33 20.49 -12.58
N ASP A 186 4.21 20.61 -11.58
CA ASP A 186 4.68 21.81 -10.89
C ASP A 186 3.76 22.54 -9.89
N THR A 187 4.14 22.48 -8.61
CA THR A 187 4.33 23.69 -7.79
C THR A 187 5.45 23.45 -6.78
N ALA A 188 6.65 23.86 -7.17
CA ALA A 188 7.72 24.17 -6.23
C ALA A 188 7.38 25.46 -5.47
N ALA A 189 7.11 25.37 -4.16
CA ALA A 189 7.53 26.33 -3.12
C ALA A 189 6.79 26.04 -1.79
N TYR A 190 7.51 26.24 -0.67
CA TYR A 190 7.13 26.03 0.75
C TYR A 190 7.15 24.56 1.23
N ALA A 191 8.13 24.07 2.00
CA ALA A 191 9.11 24.72 2.88
C ALA A 191 10.45 23.97 2.96
N GLY A 192 11.55 24.68 2.70
CA GLY A 192 12.76 24.61 3.52
C GLY A 192 13.70 23.40 3.46
N ILE A 193 13.66 22.53 2.44
CA ILE A 193 14.72 21.53 2.22
C ILE A 193 15.42 21.85 0.90
N THR A 194 16.47 22.67 0.97
CA THR A 194 17.45 22.78 -0.10
C THR A 194 18.41 21.60 -0.02
N SER A 195 18.07 20.50 -0.68
CA SER A 195 19.07 19.57 -1.20
C SER A 195 18.52 18.97 -2.48
N THR A 196 19.19 19.27 -3.58
CA THR A 196 18.95 18.78 -4.93
C THR A 196 19.01 17.26 -4.94
N VAL A 197 17.87 16.59 -4.79
CA VAL A 197 17.68 15.23 -5.26
C VAL A 197 17.24 15.36 -6.71
N ASP A 198 18.00 14.71 -7.59
CA ASP A 198 17.95 14.87 -9.04
C ASP A 198 16.54 14.61 -9.57
N ALA A 199 15.83 15.67 -9.98
CA ALA A 199 14.50 15.58 -10.56
C ALA A 199 14.47 14.65 -11.78
N ALA A 200 15.62 14.39 -12.42
CA ALA A 200 15.77 13.41 -13.49
C ALA A 200 15.57 11.96 -13.02
N ALA A 201 16.01 11.59 -11.80
CA ALA A 201 15.87 10.24 -11.27
C ALA A 201 14.40 9.90 -10.96
N ALA A 202 13.65 10.83 -10.34
CA ALA A 202 12.22 10.68 -10.11
C ALA A 202 11.42 10.60 -11.42
N ARG A 203 11.82 11.36 -12.45
CA ARG A 203 11.19 11.35 -13.77
C ARG A 203 11.54 10.10 -14.59
N CYS A 204 12.69 9.49 -14.33
CA CYS A 204 13.11 8.23 -14.95
C CYS A 204 12.40 7.01 -14.33
N LEU A 205 12.06 7.07 -13.04
CA LEU A 205 11.36 5.99 -12.34
C LEU A 205 9.85 5.94 -12.61
N LEU A 206 9.23 7.07 -12.97
CA LEU A 206 7.79 7.18 -13.21
C LEU A 206 7.47 8.08 -14.44
N PRO A 207 7.91 7.73 -15.66
CA PRO A 207 7.64 8.55 -16.84
C PRO A 207 6.14 8.60 -17.21
N ASP A 208 5.34 7.62 -16.77
CA ASP A 208 3.93 7.42 -17.15
C ASP A 208 3.02 7.06 -15.95
N ALA A 209 3.25 7.64 -14.77
CA ALA A 209 2.38 7.40 -13.60
C ALA A 209 0.89 7.70 -13.89
N ASP A 210 0.62 8.69 -14.76
CA ASP A 210 -0.72 9.08 -15.19
C ASP A 210 -1.44 7.94 -15.98
N SER A 211 -0.71 7.18 -16.79
CA SER A 211 -1.22 6.06 -17.59
C SER A 211 -1.72 4.89 -16.72
N ILE A 212 -1.00 4.61 -15.63
CA ILE A 212 -1.34 3.53 -14.68
C ILE A 212 -2.59 3.91 -13.89
N VAL A 213 -2.70 5.16 -13.44
CA VAL A 213 -3.88 5.67 -12.71
C VAL A 213 -5.11 5.69 -13.61
N GLN A 214 -4.96 6.12 -14.88
CA GLN A 214 -6.06 6.15 -15.87
C GLN A 214 -6.60 4.75 -16.18
N SER A 215 -5.70 3.78 -16.44
CA SER A 215 -6.08 2.39 -16.73
C SER A 215 -6.87 1.75 -15.57
N TYR A 216 -6.53 2.11 -14.34
CA TYR A 216 -7.21 1.63 -13.12
C TYR A 216 -8.64 2.15 -12.96
N ALA A 217 -8.88 3.40 -13.34
CA ALA A 217 -10.19 4.02 -13.28
C ALA A 217 -11.17 3.36 -14.26
N GLU A 218 -10.72 3.03 -15.48
CA GLU A 218 -11.53 2.43 -16.53
C GLU A 218 -12.04 1.02 -16.15
N LEU A 219 -11.20 0.18 -15.55
CA LEU A 219 -11.57 -1.19 -15.15
C LEU A 219 -12.54 -1.24 -13.97
N SER A 220 -12.43 -0.29 -13.07
CA SER A 220 -13.33 -0.20 -11.92
C SER A 220 -14.75 0.20 -12.33
N ILE A 221 -14.87 0.94 -13.46
CA ILE A 221 -16.14 1.26 -14.10
C ILE A 221 -16.73 -0.01 -14.74
N GLU A 222 -15.93 -0.80 -15.48
CA GLU A 222 -16.40 -2.06 -16.09
C GLU A 222 -16.86 -3.11 -15.07
N ARG A 223 -16.21 -3.19 -13.90
CA ARG A 223 -16.63 -4.09 -12.81
C ARG A 223 -17.94 -3.69 -12.12
N LYS A 224 -18.32 -2.41 -12.14
CA LYS A 224 -19.63 -1.95 -11.64
C LYS A 224 -20.77 -2.20 -12.64
N ALA A 225 -20.44 -2.48 -13.90
CA ALA A 225 -21.41 -2.65 -14.99
C ALA A 225 -21.78 -4.13 -15.27
N ARG A 226 -21.20 -5.10 -14.56
CA ARG A 226 -21.52 -6.54 -14.61
C ARG A 226 -22.10 -7.02 -13.29
#